data_AF-A0A9D6EMJ2-F1
#
_entry.id   AF-A0A9D6EMJ2-F1
#
_cell.length_a   1.000
_cell.length_b   1.000
_cell.length_c   1.000
_cell.angle_alpha   90.00
_cell.angle_beta   90.00
_cell.angle_gamma   90.00
#
_symmetry.space_group_name_H-M   'P 1'
#
loop_
_entity.id
_entity.type
_entity.pdbx_description
1 polymer ?
#
loop_
_entity_poly.entity_id
_entity_poly.type
_entity_poly.pdbx_seq_one_letter_code
_entity_poly.pdbx_strand_id
1 'polypeptide(L)'
;MGIPVTKRQKEVLDFVKTFIDDQGYSPTLEEIKKKLRLSAVSTVHQHINALIDKGYIKKFDNLARAIEVNGRTEGGSNNFIEIPLLGMIAAGEPIEAIEIPETISVPKDFTSGHARHYALKVRGDSMQDAGIFDSDTVIVREQPVVDNGEIGVAIINGNEATLKRIYKEKNGIRLQPANESYKPILTKNVEIRGKVTGVLRNRFDSLPKPAQLPLFVYPQKSEQRLLQIHNRRFLGNKTKLLGFIGDIVADKCRGYYSFCDIFAGTGVVGHYFNRPDTKIISNDILDSSFTSLQCWLNTKNYNEEKISNIIEHLNNLQPKKENYVSEIFGGSYFTKENAQKIGAVREEIEKLCKDGEIDQEEKNILLTSLIYAIDKVANTVGHYETYRKKLDTIQSLRLLMPGIDVKNNLNNEVHQKDANQLIREIACDVLYIDPPYNSRQYGDSYHLLENIATWEKPKVEGIGKKMVDRAHLKSRYCLKGAVHAFEDLIQNAKTKHILVSYNNTGEKMNERSNAKIPDHRIIEILKERGEVEVFEREYKAFTTGKSEALGHTERVFYCKVTGK
;
A
#
# COMPACT_ATOMS: atom_id res chain seq x y z
N MET A 1 26.07 10.21 46.90
CA MET A 1 25.06 9.67 47.83
C MET A 1 23.70 9.78 47.15
N GLY A 2 22.99 8.67 46.95
CA GLY A 2 21.69 8.66 46.26
C GLY A 2 20.58 9.29 47.10
N ILE A 3 19.58 9.89 46.45
CA ILE A 3 18.45 10.54 47.12
C ILE A 3 17.62 9.47 47.87
N PRO A 4 17.34 9.62 49.17
CA PRO A 4 16.66 8.58 49.95
C PRO A 4 15.31 8.17 49.33
N VAL A 5 15.09 6.86 49.11
CA VAL A 5 13.81 6.29 48.67
C VAL A 5 13.02 5.76 49.87
N THR A 6 11.69 5.90 49.84
CA THR A 6 10.83 5.33 50.90
C THR A 6 10.78 3.81 50.79
N LYS A 7 10.37 3.11 51.87
CA LYS A 7 10.22 1.65 51.86
C LYS A 7 9.38 1.16 50.67
N ARG A 8 8.28 1.87 50.37
CA ARG A 8 7.37 1.52 49.27
C ARG A 8 7.95 1.82 47.88
N GLN A 9 8.70 2.92 47.73
CA GLN A 9 9.43 3.23 46.50
C GLN A 9 10.54 2.20 46.24
N LYS A 10 11.21 1.73 47.29
CA LYS A 10 12.21 0.66 47.20
C LYS A 10 11.58 -0.66 46.74
N GLU A 11 10.44 -1.05 47.30
CA GLU A 11 9.70 -2.24 46.85
C GLU A 11 9.29 -2.18 45.37
N VAL A 12 8.85 -1.00 44.90
CA VAL A 12 8.56 -0.76 43.47
C VAL A 12 9.82 -0.88 42.62
N LEU A 13 10.91 -0.23 43.04
CA LEU A 13 12.18 -0.24 42.32
C LEU A 13 12.78 -1.66 42.25
N ASP A 14 12.75 -2.40 43.35
CA ASP A 14 13.27 -3.76 43.44
C ASP A 14 12.44 -4.73 42.58
N PHE A 15 11.12 -4.60 42.58
CA PHE A 15 10.27 -5.39 41.69
C PHE A 15 10.56 -5.10 40.22
N VAL A 16 10.68 -3.83 39.84
CA VAL A 16 11.01 -3.45 38.45
C VAL A 16 12.37 -4.02 38.04
N LYS A 17 13.38 -3.97 38.92
CA LYS A 17 14.69 -4.58 38.68
C LYS A 17 14.60 -6.09 38.47
N THR A 18 14.00 -6.82 39.42
CA THR A 18 13.87 -8.28 39.33
C THR A 18 13.07 -8.70 38.11
N PHE A 19 12.00 -7.98 37.77
CA PHE A 19 11.19 -8.30 36.60
C PHE A 19 11.98 -8.12 35.30
N ILE A 20 12.78 -7.05 35.18
CA ILE A 20 13.66 -6.84 34.04
C ILE A 20 14.73 -7.94 33.97
N ASP A 21 15.31 -8.34 35.10
CA ASP A 21 16.31 -9.41 35.18
C ASP A 21 15.74 -10.77 34.75
N ASP A 22 14.53 -11.10 35.19
CA ASP A 22 13.91 -12.39 34.91
C ASP A 22 13.31 -12.48 33.50
N GLN A 23 12.77 -11.37 32.97
CA GLN A 23 11.97 -11.39 31.74
C GLN A 23 12.66 -10.71 30.54
N GLY A 24 13.73 -9.94 30.77
CA GLY A 24 14.43 -9.21 29.73
C GLY A 24 13.69 -7.97 29.19
N TYR A 25 12.57 -7.57 29.81
CA TYR A 25 11.80 -6.36 29.46
C TYR A 25 11.14 -5.73 30.69
N SER A 26 10.76 -4.44 30.58
CA SER A 26 10.13 -3.70 31.68
C SER A 26 8.70 -4.19 31.98
N PRO A 27 8.30 -4.24 33.26
CA PRO A 27 6.90 -4.46 33.62
C PRO A 27 6.02 -3.28 33.21
N THR A 28 4.74 -3.57 32.98
CA THR A 28 3.66 -2.59 32.84
C THR A 28 3.20 -2.09 34.21
N LEU A 29 2.50 -0.96 34.24
CA LEU A 29 1.98 -0.39 35.49
C LEU A 29 0.94 -1.31 36.16
N GLU A 30 0.18 -2.07 35.37
CA GLU A 30 -0.76 -3.09 35.88
C GLU A 30 -0.03 -4.31 36.48
N GLU A 31 1.08 -4.75 35.88
CA GLU A 31 1.91 -5.83 36.44
C GLU A 31 2.51 -5.41 37.80
N ILE A 32 2.99 -4.16 37.91
CA ILE A 32 3.50 -3.59 39.17
C ILE A 32 2.39 -3.50 40.22
N LYS A 33 1.22 -2.99 39.85
CA LYS A 33 0.05 -2.90 40.74
C LYS A 33 -0.35 -4.27 41.28
N LYS A 34 -0.49 -5.25 40.39
CA LYS A 34 -0.91 -6.62 40.71
C LYS A 34 0.09 -7.31 41.63
N LYS A 35 1.39 -7.22 41.35
CA LYS A 35 2.43 -7.88 42.16
C LYS A 35 2.53 -7.26 43.55
N LEU A 36 2.51 -5.92 43.64
CA LEU A 36 2.68 -5.21 44.90
C LEU A 36 1.37 -5.02 45.68
N ARG A 37 0.24 -5.55 45.17
CA ARG A 37 -1.10 -5.42 45.74
C ARG A 37 -1.46 -3.96 46.06
N LEU A 38 -1.20 -3.07 45.10
CA LEU A 38 -1.53 -1.65 45.21
C LEU A 38 -3.00 -1.40 44.85
N SER A 39 -3.63 -0.46 45.55
CA SER A 39 -5.06 -0.16 45.40
C SER A 39 -5.41 0.38 44.01
N ALA A 40 -4.52 1.15 43.37
CA ALA A 40 -4.77 1.76 42.07
C ALA A 40 -3.51 1.91 41.21
N VAL A 41 -3.68 1.99 39.88
CA VAL A 41 -2.59 2.25 38.92
C VAL A 41 -2.01 3.65 39.10
N SER A 42 -2.84 4.61 39.52
CA SER A 42 -2.41 5.97 39.87
C SER A 42 -1.39 5.98 41.01
N THR A 43 -1.50 5.08 41.99
CA THR A 43 -0.51 4.92 43.07
C THR A 43 0.83 4.40 42.54
N VAL A 44 0.80 3.51 41.52
CA VAL A 44 2.03 3.06 40.83
C VAL A 44 2.67 4.22 40.08
N HIS A 45 1.87 5.00 39.33
CA HIS A 45 2.35 6.20 38.64
C HIS A 45 3.04 7.17 39.59
N GLN A 46 2.48 7.44 40.77
CA GLN A 46 3.07 8.31 41.77
C GLN A 46 4.44 7.80 42.25
N HIS A 47 4.58 6.49 42.49
CA HIS A 47 5.86 5.91 42.91
C HIS A 47 6.89 5.91 41.79
N ILE A 48 6.50 5.63 40.54
CA ILE A 48 7.40 5.68 39.38
C ILE A 48 7.87 7.11 39.13
N ASN A 49 6.99 8.11 39.13
CA ASN A 49 7.37 9.51 38.98
C ASN A 49 8.32 9.96 40.10
N ALA A 50 8.03 9.60 41.35
CA ALA A 50 8.94 9.93 42.45
C ALA A 50 10.31 9.22 42.34
N LEU A 51 10.40 8.04 41.70
CA LEU A 51 11.66 7.36 41.41
C LEU A 51 12.41 8.00 40.22
N ILE A 52 11.68 8.57 39.27
CA ILE A 52 12.23 9.37 38.16
C ILE A 52 12.82 10.68 38.68
N ASP A 53 12.07 11.42 39.51
CA ASP A 53 12.51 12.68 40.12
C ASP A 53 13.77 12.47 40.98
N LYS A 54 13.88 11.29 41.60
CA LYS A 54 15.04 10.89 42.41
C LYS A 54 16.19 10.31 41.59
N GLY A 55 16.04 10.19 40.26
CA GLY A 55 17.05 9.73 39.33
C GLY A 55 17.31 8.22 39.34
N TYR A 56 16.44 7.41 39.97
CA TYR A 56 16.57 5.94 40.00
C TYR A 56 15.96 5.27 38.77
N ILE A 57 15.00 5.93 38.12
CA ILE A 57 14.30 5.41 36.96
C ILE A 57 14.29 6.47 35.85
N LYS A 58 14.37 6.04 34.59
CA LYS A 58 13.99 6.82 33.42
C LYS A 58 12.75 6.20 32.80
N LYS A 59 11.83 7.04 32.32
CA LYS A 59 10.65 6.60 31.60
C LYS A 59 10.57 7.35 30.28
N PHE A 60 10.32 6.64 29.19
CA PHE A 60 10.02 7.25 27.90
C PHE A 60 8.50 7.26 27.71
N ASP A 61 7.94 8.44 27.45
CA ASP A 61 6.49 8.60 27.32
C ASP A 61 5.95 8.03 26.00
N ASN A 62 4.68 7.64 26.00
CA ASN A 62 3.92 7.05 24.88
C ASN A 62 4.32 5.64 24.42
N LEU A 63 5.05 4.87 25.23
CA LEU A 63 5.32 3.45 24.97
C LEU A 63 4.97 2.59 26.19
N ALA A 64 4.27 1.47 25.96
CA ALA A 64 4.14 0.43 26.99
C ALA A 64 5.53 -0.18 27.24
N ARG A 65 5.87 -0.43 28.52
CA ARG A 65 7.15 -1.06 28.94
C ARG A 65 8.41 -0.23 28.70
N ALA A 66 8.33 1.09 28.87
CA ALA A 66 9.46 2.00 28.68
C ALA A 66 10.07 2.52 29.99
N ILE A 67 10.30 1.64 30.98
CA ILE A 67 10.93 1.99 32.27
C ILE A 67 12.38 1.43 32.30
N GLU A 68 13.36 2.30 32.50
CA GLU A 68 14.79 1.99 32.63
C GLU A 68 15.26 2.32 34.05
N VAL A 69 16.13 1.50 34.66
CA VAL A 69 16.64 1.73 36.03
C VAL A 69 18.08 2.23 36.00
N ASN A 70 18.33 3.43 36.53
CA ASN A 70 19.67 4.03 36.58
C ASN A 70 20.55 3.40 37.67
N GLY A 71 21.83 3.15 37.37
CA GLY A 71 22.83 2.70 38.35
C GLY A 71 23.26 1.23 38.27
N ARG A 72 23.10 0.55 37.13
CA ARG A 72 23.78 -0.72 36.88
C ARG A 72 25.26 -0.49 36.57
N THR A 73 26.11 -0.63 37.57
CA THR A 73 27.54 -0.94 37.41
C THR A 73 27.69 -2.40 36.98
N GLU A 74 28.26 -2.58 35.79
CA GLU A 74 29.02 -3.74 35.26
C GLU A 74 28.60 -5.16 35.71
N GLY A 75 27.90 -5.86 34.82
CA GLY A 75 27.72 -7.32 34.88
C GLY A 75 26.41 -7.77 34.24
N GLY A 76 26.42 -7.95 32.91
CA GLY A 76 25.25 -8.39 32.13
C GLY A 76 24.82 -7.33 31.13
N SER A 77 25.48 -7.30 29.97
CA SER A 77 25.46 -6.22 28.98
C SER A 77 24.07 -5.92 28.41
N ASN A 78 23.72 -4.64 28.41
CA ASN A 78 22.89 -4.03 27.38
C ASN A 78 23.56 -4.32 26.03
N ASN A 79 23.11 -5.41 25.41
CA ASN A 79 23.78 -5.99 24.27
C ASN A 79 23.34 -5.31 22.97
N PHE A 80 22.79 -4.09 22.99
CA PHE A 80 22.24 -3.40 21.81
C PHE A 80 22.72 -1.93 21.74
N ILE A 81 23.00 -1.46 20.52
CA ILE A 81 23.43 -0.10 20.18
C ILE A 81 22.50 0.43 19.08
N GLU A 82 22.14 1.72 19.14
CA GLU A 82 21.41 2.37 18.05
C GLU A 82 22.36 2.86 16.96
N ILE A 83 22.06 2.52 15.70
CA ILE A 83 22.79 3.01 14.53
C ILE A 83 21.81 3.67 13.54
N PRO A 84 22.24 4.65 12.74
CA PRO A 84 21.37 5.31 11.76
C PRO A 84 20.95 4.35 10.63
N LEU A 85 19.67 4.39 10.24
CA LEU A 85 19.12 3.72 9.07
C LEU A 85 19.15 4.70 7.89
N LEU A 86 20.18 4.61 7.06
CA LEU A 86 20.44 5.62 6.01
C LEU A 86 19.60 5.45 4.74
N GLY A 87 18.66 4.50 4.73
CA GLY A 87 17.72 4.30 3.64
C GLY A 87 17.75 2.91 3.03
N MET A 88 17.49 2.84 1.72
CA MET A 88 17.39 1.59 0.96
C MET A 88 18.63 1.38 0.09
N ILE A 89 19.01 0.12 -0.10
CA ILE A 89 20.06 -0.29 -1.02
C ILE A 89 19.60 -1.41 -1.93
N ALA A 90 19.93 -1.28 -3.22
CA ALA A 90 19.64 -2.35 -4.16
C ALA A 90 20.62 -3.50 -3.96
N ALA A 91 20.08 -4.70 -3.78
CA ALA A 91 20.79 -5.90 -4.19
C ALA A 91 20.82 -5.97 -5.73
N GLY A 92 19.82 -5.47 -6.47
CA GLY A 92 19.78 -5.53 -7.94
C GLY A 92 20.54 -4.42 -8.68
N GLU A 93 19.85 -3.78 -9.65
CA GLU A 93 20.30 -2.57 -10.36
C GLU A 93 20.54 -1.42 -9.38
N PRO A 94 21.60 -0.62 -9.55
CA PRO A 94 21.90 0.46 -8.61
C PRO A 94 20.75 1.48 -8.46
N ILE A 95 20.52 1.97 -7.24
CA ILE A 95 19.47 2.96 -6.94
C ILE A 95 20.03 4.21 -6.28
N GLU A 96 19.34 5.33 -6.46
CA GLU A 96 19.64 6.60 -5.78
C GLU A 96 19.35 6.46 -4.27
N ALA A 97 20.34 6.78 -3.43
CA ALA A 97 20.21 6.67 -1.98
C ALA A 97 19.30 7.77 -1.42
N ILE A 98 18.25 7.38 -0.69
CA ILE A 98 17.34 8.31 -0.01
C ILE A 98 17.61 8.22 1.49
N GLU A 99 18.19 9.27 2.07
CA GLU A 99 18.44 9.37 3.52
C GLU A 99 17.13 9.61 4.28
N ILE A 100 16.88 8.78 5.30
CA ILE A 100 15.76 8.93 6.23
C ILE A 100 16.37 9.11 7.62
N PRO A 101 15.95 10.08 8.45
CA PRO A 101 16.45 10.22 9.82
C PRO A 101 15.74 9.24 10.76
N GLU A 102 15.98 7.94 10.59
CA GLU A 102 15.53 6.86 11.48
C GLU A 102 16.76 6.14 12.09
N THR A 103 16.63 5.54 13.28
CA THR A 103 17.67 4.70 13.91
C THR A 103 17.14 3.28 14.13
N ILE A 104 18.04 2.29 14.15
CA ILE A 104 17.72 0.89 14.45
C ILE A 104 18.59 0.39 15.60
N SER A 105 17.99 -0.33 16.54
CA SER A 105 18.69 -0.97 17.66
C SER A 105 19.23 -2.34 17.23
N VAL A 106 20.55 -2.53 17.31
CA VAL A 106 21.26 -3.71 16.82
C VAL A 106 22.16 -4.29 17.91
N PRO A 107 22.36 -5.62 17.98
CA PRO A 107 23.22 -6.14 19.02
C PRO A 107 24.67 -5.64 18.89
N LYS A 108 25.36 -5.36 20.01
CA LYS A 108 26.72 -4.79 20.05
C LYS A 108 27.73 -5.64 19.28
N ASP A 109 27.52 -6.94 19.22
CA ASP A 109 28.34 -7.89 18.45
C ASP A 109 28.33 -7.60 16.93
N PHE A 110 27.28 -6.96 16.40
CA PHE A 110 27.20 -6.51 15.01
C PHE A 110 28.02 -5.24 14.72
N THR A 111 28.46 -4.56 15.78
CA THR A 111 29.15 -3.27 15.75
C THR A 111 30.54 -3.38 16.39
N SER A 112 31.33 -4.36 15.95
CA SER A 112 32.67 -4.60 16.48
C SER A 112 33.67 -3.52 16.03
N GLY A 113 34.38 -2.93 16.99
CA GLY A 113 35.41 -1.90 16.78
C GLY A 113 34.91 -0.44 16.93
N HIS A 114 35.83 0.53 16.80
CA HIS A 114 35.53 1.97 16.95
C HIS A 114 34.98 2.63 15.67
N ALA A 115 34.73 1.86 14.61
CA ALA A 115 34.25 2.40 13.33
C ALA A 115 32.77 2.77 13.40
N ARG A 116 32.36 3.77 12.60
CA ARG A 116 30.94 4.12 12.46
C ARG A 116 30.22 2.98 11.73
N HIS A 117 29.01 2.69 12.20
CA HIS A 117 28.13 1.71 11.59
C HIS A 117 26.81 2.37 11.21
N TYR A 118 26.19 1.87 10.16
CA TYR A 118 24.87 2.30 9.71
C TYR A 118 24.11 1.10 9.14
N ALA A 119 22.79 1.22 9.07
CA ALA A 119 21.92 0.20 8.50
C ALA A 119 21.41 0.63 7.13
N LEU A 120 21.16 -0.34 6.27
CA LEU A 120 20.46 -0.16 5.00
C LEU A 120 19.44 -1.28 4.81
N LYS A 121 18.25 -0.95 4.32
CA LYS A 121 17.24 -1.93 3.96
C LYS A 121 17.49 -2.47 2.56
N VAL A 122 17.61 -3.79 2.44
CA VAL A 122 17.91 -4.48 1.17
C VAL A 122 16.66 -4.53 0.31
N ARG A 123 16.84 -4.26 -1.00
CA ARG A 123 15.81 -4.42 -2.02
C ARG A 123 16.32 -5.27 -3.18
N GLY A 124 15.63 -6.36 -3.50
CA GLY A 124 15.98 -7.34 -4.52
C GLY A 124 16.70 -8.58 -3.96
N ASP A 125 17.02 -9.52 -4.86
CA ASP A 125 17.42 -10.89 -4.55
C ASP A 125 18.83 -11.27 -5.06
N SER A 126 19.61 -10.32 -5.60
CA SER A 126 20.92 -10.67 -6.20
C SER A 126 21.95 -11.21 -5.21
N MET A 127 21.68 -11.16 -3.91
CA MET A 127 22.54 -11.63 -2.84
C MET A 127 21.96 -12.82 -2.07
N GLN A 128 20.92 -13.47 -2.61
CA GLN A 128 20.19 -14.57 -1.95
C GLN A 128 21.10 -15.75 -1.58
N ASP A 129 22.06 -16.11 -2.43
CA ASP A 129 22.98 -17.25 -2.22
C ASP A 129 24.04 -16.90 -1.17
N ALA A 130 24.17 -15.61 -0.81
CA ALA A 130 24.94 -15.16 0.34
C ALA A 130 24.08 -15.07 1.63
N GLY A 131 22.83 -15.52 1.58
CA GLY A 131 21.90 -15.49 2.69
C GLY A 131 21.33 -14.11 3.01
N ILE A 132 21.42 -13.15 2.08
CA ILE A 132 20.83 -11.81 2.18
C ILE A 132 19.64 -11.74 1.24
N PHE A 133 18.43 -11.62 1.79
CA PHE A 133 17.19 -11.61 1.03
C PHE A 133 16.60 -10.20 0.95
N ASP A 134 15.62 -10.03 0.07
CA ASP A 134 14.83 -8.81 0.04
C ASP A 134 14.23 -8.50 1.43
N SER A 135 14.17 -7.22 1.76
CA SER A 135 13.66 -6.69 3.03
C SER A 135 14.51 -6.98 4.27
N ASP A 136 15.61 -7.72 4.15
CA ASP A 136 16.63 -7.79 5.20
C ASP A 136 17.19 -6.39 5.49
N THR A 137 17.65 -6.19 6.73
CA THR A 137 18.43 -5.00 7.10
C THR A 137 19.88 -5.41 7.24
N VAL A 138 20.76 -4.86 6.39
CA VAL A 138 22.20 -5.08 6.51
C VAL A 138 22.82 -4.05 7.43
N ILE A 139 23.70 -4.52 8.30
CA ILE A 139 24.54 -3.67 9.15
C ILE A 139 25.85 -3.46 8.41
N VAL A 140 26.20 -2.19 8.19
CA VAL A 140 27.35 -1.80 7.39
C VAL A 140 28.32 -1.04 8.28
N ARG A 141 29.56 -1.49 8.30
CA ARG A 141 30.69 -0.75 8.87
C ARG A 141 31.23 0.20 7.81
N GLU A 142 31.23 1.49 8.10
CA GLU A 142 31.72 2.54 7.20
C GLU A 142 33.23 2.38 6.99
N GLN A 143 33.63 2.11 5.73
CA GLN A 143 35.03 1.95 5.35
C GLN A 143 35.20 2.07 3.82
N PRO A 144 36.31 2.63 3.34
CA PRO A 144 36.52 2.91 1.91
C PRO A 144 37.05 1.71 1.09
N VAL A 145 37.28 0.57 1.74
CA VAL A 145 37.85 -0.64 1.11
C VAL A 145 37.23 -1.89 1.70
N VAL A 146 37.15 -2.97 0.93
CA VAL A 146 36.85 -4.33 1.41
C VAL A 146 37.84 -5.33 0.81
N ASP A 147 37.97 -6.50 1.44
CA ASP A 147 38.81 -7.58 0.92
C ASP A 147 38.09 -8.37 -0.18
N ASN A 148 38.87 -9.09 -0.99
CA ASN A 148 38.31 -9.85 -2.12
C ASN A 148 37.31 -10.92 -1.64
N GLY A 149 36.10 -10.87 -2.20
CA GLY A 149 35.01 -11.79 -1.87
C GLY A 149 34.11 -11.33 -0.73
N GLU A 150 34.46 -10.25 -0.03
CA GLU A 150 33.62 -9.65 0.99
C GLU A 150 32.42 -8.91 0.38
N ILE A 151 31.35 -8.82 1.16
CA ILE A 151 30.14 -8.11 0.76
C ILE A 151 30.27 -6.64 1.19
N GLY A 152 30.18 -5.74 0.22
CA GLY A 152 30.33 -4.31 0.45
C GLY A 152 29.23 -3.48 -0.22
N VAL A 153 29.07 -2.26 0.27
CA VAL A 153 28.26 -1.21 -0.36
C VAL A 153 29.12 -0.50 -1.40
N ALA A 154 28.73 -0.62 -2.66
CA ALA A 154 29.41 -0.03 -3.81
C ALA A 154 28.53 1.04 -4.45
N ILE A 155 29.08 2.23 -4.68
CA ILE A 155 28.47 3.31 -5.46
C ILE A 155 29.09 3.33 -6.84
N ILE A 156 28.25 3.21 -7.87
CA ILE A 156 28.61 3.22 -9.29
C ILE A 156 28.03 4.50 -9.90
N ASN A 157 28.59 5.00 -11.01
CA ASN A 157 28.01 6.10 -11.81
C ASN A 157 27.63 7.38 -11.02
N GLY A 158 28.35 7.68 -9.93
CA GLY A 158 28.18 8.91 -9.15
C GLY A 158 27.16 8.84 -8.02
N ASN A 159 25.99 8.21 -8.20
CA ASN A 159 24.89 8.24 -7.20
C ASN A 159 24.16 6.89 -7.00
N GLU A 160 24.68 5.81 -7.56
CA GLU A 160 23.94 4.55 -7.74
C GLU A 160 24.49 3.47 -6.81
N ALA A 161 23.76 3.13 -5.73
CA ALA A 161 24.22 2.22 -4.68
C ALA A 161 23.80 0.76 -4.88
N THR A 162 24.72 -0.19 -4.65
CA THR A 162 24.46 -1.64 -4.74
C THR A 162 25.22 -2.48 -3.71
N LEU A 163 24.64 -3.62 -3.31
CA LEU A 163 25.31 -4.68 -2.53
C LEU A 163 25.81 -5.79 -3.46
N LYS A 164 27.11 -6.10 -3.39
CA LYS A 164 27.76 -7.17 -4.16
C LYS A 164 28.94 -7.76 -3.39
N ARG A 165 29.39 -8.96 -3.78
CA ARG A 165 30.75 -9.43 -3.43
C ARG A 165 31.76 -8.67 -4.29
N ILE A 166 32.73 -8.03 -3.65
CA ILE A 166 33.68 -7.16 -4.34
C ILE A 166 34.99 -7.90 -4.56
N TYR A 167 35.48 -7.90 -5.81
CA TYR A 167 36.78 -8.45 -6.17
C TYR A 167 37.60 -7.39 -6.91
N LYS A 168 38.80 -7.11 -6.39
CA LYS A 168 39.82 -6.32 -7.06
C LYS A 168 40.56 -7.22 -8.03
N GLU A 169 40.51 -6.89 -9.31
CA GLU A 169 41.16 -7.61 -10.41
C GLU A 169 42.11 -6.68 -11.17
N LYS A 170 43.00 -7.24 -12.00
CA LYS A 170 44.04 -6.46 -12.72
C LYS A 170 43.46 -5.34 -13.60
N ASN A 171 42.24 -5.49 -14.11
CA ASN A 171 41.60 -4.58 -15.07
C ASN A 171 40.46 -3.74 -14.48
N GLY A 172 40.23 -3.79 -13.17
CA GLY A 172 39.15 -3.06 -12.50
C GLY A 172 38.60 -3.80 -11.29
N ILE A 173 37.40 -3.42 -10.87
CA ILE A 173 36.66 -4.04 -9.77
C ILE A 173 35.49 -4.82 -10.37
N ARG A 174 35.38 -6.10 -9.98
CA ARG A 174 34.22 -6.94 -10.27
C ARG A 174 33.28 -6.94 -9.07
N LEU A 175 32.05 -6.49 -9.30
CA LEU A 175 30.95 -6.55 -8.35
C LEU A 175 30.10 -7.77 -8.70
N GLN A 176 30.33 -8.85 -7.95
CA GLN A 176 29.76 -10.16 -8.19
C GLN A 176 28.46 -10.33 -7.38
N PRO A 177 27.31 -10.58 -8.03
CA PRO A 177 26.11 -11.00 -7.32
C PRO A 177 26.31 -12.39 -6.73
N ALA A 178 25.63 -12.66 -5.61
CA ALA A 178 25.46 -13.99 -5.05
C ALA A 178 24.04 -14.48 -5.40
N ASN A 179 23.78 -14.58 -6.70
CA ASN A 179 22.57 -15.11 -7.34
C ASN A 179 22.93 -15.42 -8.80
N GLU A 180 22.79 -16.67 -9.21
CA GLU A 180 23.14 -17.14 -10.56
C GLU A 180 22.35 -16.43 -11.68
N SER A 181 21.18 -15.87 -11.38
CA SER A 181 20.33 -15.16 -12.35
C SER A 181 20.89 -13.79 -12.74
N TYR A 182 21.94 -13.30 -12.07
CA TYR A 182 22.52 -11.98 -12.29
C TYR A 182 23.94 -12.07 -12.84
N LYS A 183 24.25 -11.22 -13.84
CA LYS A 183 25.60 -11.11 -14.39
C LYS A 183 26.49 -10.22 -13.52
N PRO A 184 27.81 -10.49 -13.43
CA PRO A 184 28.74 -9.63 -12.71
C PRO A 184 28.88 -8.25 -13.37
N ILE A 185 29.04 -7.20 -12.56
CA ILE A 185 29.31 -5.84 -13.04
C ILE A 185 30.82 -5.61 -12.99
N LEU A 186 31.43 -5.28 -14.13
CA LEU A 186 32.86 -4.94 -14.24
C LEU A 186 33.00 -3.43 -14.42
N THR A 187 33.70 -2.75 -13.51
CA THR A 187 33.89 -1.30 -13.56
C THR A 187 35.27 -0.87 -13.06
N LYS A 188 35.78 0.24 -13.58
CA LYS A 188 36.99 0.91 -13.05
C LYS A 188 36.65 2.03 -12.06
N ASN A 189 35.40 2.50 -12.09
CA ASN A 189 34.91 3.62 -11.29
C ASN A 189 33.85 3.09 -10.33
N VAL A 190 34.26 2.85 -9.08
CA VAL A 190 33.37 2.47 -7.99
C VAL A 190 33.90 3.06 -6.69
N GLU A 191 33.00 3.65 -5.91
CA GLU A 191 33.30 4.09 -4.55
C GLU A 191 32.75 3.05 -3.57
N ILE A 192 33.59 2.55 -2.67
CA ILE A 192 33.17 1.64 -1.62
C ILE A 192 32.82 2.48 -0.39
N ARG A 193 31.59 2.35 0.12
CA ARG A 193 31.11 3.11 1.29
C ARG A 193 31.14 2.31 2.58
N GLY A 194 31.19 0.99 2.50
CA GLY A 194 31.32 0.16 3.69
C GLY A 194 31.28 -1.34 3.45
N LYS A 195 31.55 -2.08 4.51
CA LYS A 195 31.53 -3.55 4.57
C LYS A 195 30.30 -4.03 5.32
N VAL A 196 29.60 -5.03 4.80
CA VAL A 196 28.50 -5.67 5.54
C VAL A 196 29.09 -6.52 6.68
N THR A 197 28.71 -6.22 7.92
CA THR A 197 29.16 -6.95 9.13
C THR A 197 28.09 -7.87 9.71
N GLY A 198 26.83 -7.69 9.31
CA GLY A 198 25.79 -8.66 9.60
C GLY A 198 24.45 -8.32 8.99
N VAL A 199 23.50 -9.21 9.21
CA VAL A 199 22.16 -9.17 8.62
C VAL A 199 21.16 -9.35 9.75
N LEU A 200 20.25 -8.38 9.89
CA LEU A 200 19.09 -8.49 10.75
C LEU A 200 17.90 -8.88 9.88
N ARG A 201 17.33 -10.04 10.22
CA ARG A 201 16.10 -10.55 9.62
C ARG A 201 15.05 -10.65 10.71
N ASN A 202 13.94 -9.97 10.53
CA ASN A 202 12.81 -10.12 11.42
C ASN A 202 12.19 -11.51 11.20
N ARG A 203 12.21 -12.39 12.20
CA ARG A 203 11.67 -13.75 12.04
C ARG A 203 10.15 -13.81 11.96
N PHE A 204 9.45 -12.73 12.29
CA PHE A 204 8.02 -12.57 12.00
C PHE A 204 7.76 -12.32 10.50
N ASP A 205 8.78 -11.90 9.75
CA ASP A 205 8.76 -11.90 8.28
C ASP A 205 9.12 -13.25 7.67
N SER A 206 9.63 -14.21 8.47
CA SER A 206 10.13 -15.52 8.01
C SER A 206 9.37 -16.75 8.54
N LEU A 207 8.26 -16.59 9.25
CA LEU A 207 7.27 -17.67 9.39
C LEU A 207 6.67 -17.94 7.99
N PRO A 208 6.18 -19.15 7.68
CA PRO A 208 5.45 -19.37 6.44
C PRO A 208 4.22 -18.46 6.49
N LYS A 209 4.31 -17.33 5.79
CA LYS A 209 3.16 -16.49 5.46
C LYS A 209 2.20 -17.43 4.73
N PRO A 210 0.88 -17.48 5.06
CA PRO A 210 -0.09 -18.08 4.13
C PRO A 210 0.21 -17.48 2.77
N ALA A 211 0.40 -18.36 1.77
CA ALA A 211 1.05 -18.15 0.48
C ALA A 211 1.60 -16.73 0.24
N GLN A 212 2.94 -16.59 0.18
CA GLN A 212 3.69 -15.38 -0.18
C GLN A 212 2.86 -14.29 -0.91
N LEU A 213 2.64 -13.15 -0.25
CA LEU A 213 2.42 -11.89 -0.97
C LEU A 213 3.62 -11.66 -1.90
N PRO A 214 3.45 -11.46 -3.22
CA PRO A 214 4.58 -11.30 -4.10
C PRO A 214 5.18 -9.95 -3.76
N LEU A 215 6.50 -9.94 -3.67
CA LEU A 215 7.26 -8.75 -3.93
C LEU A 215 6.78 -8.15 -5.27
N PHE A 216 6.40 -6.88 -5.24
CA PHE A 216 6.14 -6.08 -6.44
C PHE A 216 7.40 -6.10 -7.31
N VAL A 217 7.44 -7.00 -8.31
CA VAL A 217 8.51 -7.03 -9.31
C VAL A 217 8.29 -5.84 -10.24
N TYR A 218 9.20 -4.88 -10.21
CA TYR A 218 9.32 -3.91 -11.31
C TYR A 218 9.99 -4.64 -12.48
N PRO A 219 9.31 -4.87 -13.62
CA PRO A 219 9.95 -5.51 -14.76
C PRO A 219 11.08 -4.63 -15.30
N GLN A 220 12.20 -5.28 -15.64
CA GLN A 220 13.33 -4.66 -16.33
C GLN A 220 12.93 -4.14 -17.73
N LYS A 221 13.72 -3.19 -18.21
CA LYS A 221 13.37 -2.18 -19.23
C LYS A 221 13.29 -2.68 -20.69
N SER A 222 13.10 -3.97 -20.98
CA SER A 222 13.21 -4.51 -22.35
C SER A 222 12.11 -5.44 -22.86
N GLU A 223 11.03 -5.69 -22.12
CA GLU A 223 9.86 -6.42 -22.63
C GLU A 223 8.65 -5.49 -22.64
N GLN A 224 7.67 -5.73 -23.53
CA GLN A 224 6.45 -4.94 -23.64
C GLN A 224 5.90 -4.67 -22.23
N ARG A 225 5.96 -3.42 -21.76
CA ARG A 225 5.61 -3.09 -20.37
C ARG A 225 4.17 -3.52 -20.11
N LEU A 226 4.00 -4.62 -19.38
CA LEU A 226 2.70 -5.04 -18.90
C LEU A 226 2.09 -3.91 -18.08
N LEU A 227 0.82 -3.65 -18.33
CA LEU A 227 0.01 -2.75 -17.55
C LEU A 227 -0.21 -3.37 -16.16
N GLN A 228 -0.11 -2.54 -15.12
CA GLN A 228 -0.33 -2.94 -13.75
C GLN A 228 -1.59 -2.25 -13.19
N ILE A 229 -2.32 -2.93 -12.32
CA ILE A 229 -3.57 -2.42 -11.72
C ILE A 229 -3.40 -1.03 -11.06
N HIS A 230 -2.25 -0.78 -10.42
CA HIS A 230 -1.97 0.49 -9.76
C HIS A 230 -1.68 1.65 -10.73
N ASN A 231 -1.56 1.39 -12.04
CA ASN A 231 -1.38 2.45 -13.04
C ASN A 231 -2.64 3.28 -13.29
N ARG A 232 -3.79 2.87 -12.75
CA ARG A 232 -5.08 3.55 -12.88
C ARG A 232 -5.08 4.91 -12.19
N ARG A 233 -5.53 5.93 -12.90
CA ARG A 233 -5.78 7.26 -12.33
C ARG A 233 -7.17 7.27 -11.70
N PHE A 234 -7.22 7.20 -10.37
CA PHE A 234 -8.48 7.15 -9.63
C PHE A 234 -8.36 7.88 -8.29
N LEU A 235 -9.27 8.80 -8.03
CA LEU A 235 -9.53 9.45 -6.75
C LEU A 235 -9.76 8.41 -5.66
N GLY A 236 -9.03 8.55 -4.55
CA GLY A 236 -9.12 7.64 -3.42
C GLY A 236 -8.37 6.31 -3.60
N ASN A 237 -7.59 6.13 -4.67
CA ASN A 237 -6.79 4.91 -4.89
C ASN A 237 -5.89 4.60 -3.68
N LYS A 238 -6.04 3.39 -3.14
CA LYS A 238 -5.39 2.92 -1.89
C LYS A 238 -4.01 2.28 -2.08
N THR A 239 -3.41 2.35 -3.28
CA THR A 239 -2.09 1.76 -3.57
C THR A 239 -1.03 2.10 -2.51
N LYS A 240 -0.96 3.37 -2.05
CA LYS A 240 0.03 3.80 -1.06
C LYS A 240 -0.26 3.31 0.37
N LEU A 241 -1.48 2.87 0.66
CA LEU A 241 -1.91 2.38 1.97
C LEU A 241 -1.92 0.85 2.06
N LEU A 242 -1.65 0.12 0.96
CA LEU A 242 -1.70 -1.33 0.92
C LEU A 242 -0.85 -1.99 2.01
N GLY A 243 0.39 -1.51 2.22
CA GLY A 243 1.24 -2.03 3.30
C GLY A 243 0.61 -1.85 4.69
N PHE A 244 0.05 -0.66 4.96
CA PHE A 244 -0.59 -0.37 6.25
C PHE A 244 -1.85 -1.21 6.49
N ILE A 245 -2.71 -1.35 5.47
CA ILE A 245 -3.89 -2.23 5.54
C ILE A 245 -3.43 -3.69 5.69
N GLY A 246 -2.40 -4.09 4.96
CA GLY A 246 -1.78 -5.41 5.04
C GLY A 246 -1.28 -5.77 6.43
N ASP A 247 -0.59 -4.84 7.10
CA ASP A 247 -0.07 -5.03 8.46
C ASP A 247 -1.21 -5.24 9.47
N ILE A 248 -2.30 -4.48 9.35
CA ILE A 248 -3.50 -4.63 10.20
C ILE A 248 -4.16 -5.99 9.96
N VAL A 249 -4.35 -6.39 8.70
CA VAL A 249 -4.94 -7.69 8.35
C VAL A 249 -4.06 -8.83 8.87
N ALA A 250 -2.73 -8.74 8.71
CA ALA A 250 -1.80 -9.74 9.19
C ALA A 250 -1.78 -9.88 10.72
N ASP A 251 -1.85 -8.76 11.45
CA ASP A 251 -1.89 -8.77 12.92
C ASP A 251 -3.23 -9.29 13.44
N LYS A 252 -4.34 -8.77 12.92
CA LYS A 252 -5.67 -8.90 13.51
C LYS A 252 -6.52 -10.03 12.93
N CYS A 253 -6.34 -10.38 11.66
CA CYS A 253 -7.26 -11.24 10.91
C CYS A 253 -6.67 -12.63 10.63
N ARG A 254 -5.89 -13.22 11.55
CA ARG A 254 -5.17 -14.48 11.30
C ARG A 254 -6.11 -15.61 10.87
N GLY A 255 -5.76 -16.30 9.77
CA GLY A 255 -6.45 -17.52 9.32
C GLY A 255 -7.75 -17.29 8.54
N TYR A 256 -7.77 -16.31 7.65
CA TYR A 256 -8.89 -16.06 6.73
C TYR A 256 -8.71 -16.78 5.39
N TYR A 257 -9.82 -17.12 4.73
CA TYR A 257 -9.85 -17.75 3.40
C TYR A 257 -10.66 -16.93 2.39
N SER A 258 -11.29 -15.85 2.84
CA SER A 258 -12.07 -14.95 1.99
C SER A 258 -11.91 -13.50 2.38
N PHE A 259 -11.69 -12.64 1.39
CA PHE A 259 -11.54 -11.20 1.56
C PHE A 259 -12.49 -10.47 0.62
N CYS A 260 -13.37 -9.64 1.19
CA CYS A 260 -14.33 -8.85 0.42
C CYS A 260 -13.92 -7.38 0.38
N ASP A 261 -13.73 -6.85 -0.83
CA ASP A 261 -13.59 -5.42 -1.10
C ASP A 261 -14.92 -4.91 -1.68
N ILE A 262 -15.80 -4.44 -0.80
CA ILE A 262 -17.21 -4.17 -1.15
C ILE A 262 -17.40 -2.85 -1.94
N PHE A 263 -16.39 -1.97 -1.89
CA PHE A 263 -16.29 -0.71 -2.64
C PHE A 263 -14.94 -0.66 -3.38
N ALA A 264 -14.74 -1.61 -4.28
CA ALA A 264 -13.42 -1.91 -4.81
C ALA A 264 -12.81 -0.79 -5.65
N GLY A 265 -13.61 -0.01 -6.38
CA GLY A 265 -13.12 1.03 -7.28
C GLY A 265 -12.07 0.48 -8.25
N THR A 266 -10.81 0.83 -8.02
CA THR A 266 -9.67 0.29 -8.79
C THR A 266 -9.36 -1.19 -8.58
N GLY A 267 -9.81 -1.78 -7.47
CA GLY A 267 -9.53 -3.17 -7.08
C GLY A 267 -8.16 -3.41 -6.44
N VAL A 268 -7.37 -2.36 -6.18
CA VAL A 268 -5.99 -2.52 -5.67
C VAL A 268 -5.92 -3.21 -4.31
N VAL A 269 -6.93 -3.04 -3.45
CA VAL A 269 -6.95 -3.68 -2.12
C VAL A 269 -7.30 -5.16 -2.26
N GLY A 270 -8.40 -5.49 -2.95
CA GLY A 270 -8.73 -6.88 -3.29
C GLY A 270 -7.58 -7.61 -4.01
N HIS A 271 -6.92 -6.96 -4.98
CA HIS A 271 -5.77 -7.52 -5.70
C HIS A 271 -4.56 -7.77 -4.81
N TYR A 272 -4.29 -6.90 -3.83
CA TYR A 272 -3.18 -7.08 -2.89
C TYR A 272 -3.33 -8.38 -2.09
N PHE A 273 -4.55 -8.71 -1.66
CA PHE A 273 -4.84 -9.93 -0.91
C PHE A 273 -5.16 -11.15 -1.80
N ASN A 274 -5.13 -10.99 -3.13
CA ASN A 274 -5.49 -12.05 -4.07
C ASN A 274 -4.43 -13.16 -4.09
N ARG A 275 -4.84 -14.38 -3.73
CA ARG A 275 -4.01 -15.58 -3.59
C ARG A 275 -4.79 -16.81 -4.05
N PRO A 276 -4.13 -17.91 -4.46
CA PRO A 276 -4.83 -19.12 -4.85
C PRO A 276 -5.71 -19.71 -3.74
N ASP A 277 -5.32 -19.52 -2.47
CA ASP A 277 -6.00 -20.01 -1.27
C ASP A 277 -6.95 -18.98 -0.63
N THR A 278 -7.07 -17.78 -1.21
CA THR A 278 -7.92 -16.70 -0.70
C THR A 278 -8.95 -16.32 -1.76
N LYS A 279 -10.23 -16.55 -1.47
CA LYS A 279 -11.34 -16.07 -2.32
C LYS A 279 -11.48 -14.55 -2.19
N ILE A 280 -11.30 -13.83 -3.29
CA ILE A 280 -11.60 -12.39 -3.36
C ILE A 280 -13.04 -12.18 -3.82
N ILE A 281 -13.80 -11.38 -3.08
CA ILE A 281 -15.11 -10.88 -3.49
C ILE A 281 -14.97 -9.38 -3.70
N SER A 282 -15.05 -8.90 -4.94
CA SER A 282 -14.97 -7.47 -5.24
C SER A 282 -16.29 -6.94 -5.80
N ASN A 283 -16.62 -5.70 -5.47
CA ASN A 283 -17.84 -5.05 -5.94
C ASN A 283 -17.61 -3.58 -6.24
N ASP A 284 -18.17 -3.10 -7.35
CA ASP A 284 -18.29 -1.67 -7.63
C ASP A 284 -19.52 -1.42 -8.50
N ILE A 285 -20.19 -0.29 -8.31
CA ILE A 285 -21.40 0.04 -9.08
C ILE A 285 -21.08 0.57 -10.48
N LEU A 286 -19.88 1.13 -10.69
CA LEU A 286 -19.50 1.76 -11.95
C LEU A 286 -19.03 0.71 -12.96
N ASP A 287 -19.51 0.81 -14.21
CA ASP A 287 -19.18 -0.11 -15.29
C ASP A 287 -17.69 -0.10 -15.62
N SER A 288 -17.04 1.07 -15.59
CA SER A 288 -15.61 1.17 -15.87
C SER A 288 -14.74 0.52 -14.77
N SER A 289 -15.18 0.60 -13.51
CA SER A 289 -14.56 -0.11 -12.39
C SER A 289 -14.81 -1.60 -12.51
N PHE A 290 -16.07 -2.02 -12.68
CA PHE A 290 -16.46 -3.41 -12.81
C PHE A 290 -15.73 -4.13 -13.96
N THR A 291 -15.63 -3.49 -15.13
CA THR A 291 -14.87 -4.02 -16.27
C THR A 291 -13.40 -4.27 -15.90
N SER A 292 -12.79 -3.33 -15.18
CA SER A 292 -11.41 -3.47 -14.70
C SER A 292 -11.29 -4.58 -13.66
N LEU A 293 -12.23 -4.69 -12.73
CA LEU A 293 -12.25 -5.75 -11.72
C LEU A 293 -12.38 -7.14 -12.36
N GLN A 294 -13.22 -7.28 -13.38
CA GLN A 294 -13.34 -8.53 -14.14
C GLN A 294 -12.00 -8.93 -14.74
N CYS A 295 -11.29 -7.99 -15.39
CA CYS A 295 -9.96 -8.24 -15.94
C CYS A 295 -8.93 -8.64 -14.88
N TRP A 296 -8.82 -7.87 -13.78
CA TRP A 296 -7.75 -8.10 -12.80
C TRP A 296 -8.00 -9.25 -11.84
N LEU A 297 -9.27 -9.48 -11.47
CA LEU A 297 -9.63 -10.37 -10.36
C LEU A 297 -10.49 -11.55 -10.78
N ASN A 298 -11.02 -11.59 -12.00
CA ASN A 298 -11.94 -12.65 -12.42
C ASN A 298 -11.61 -13.32 -13.76
N THR A 299 -10.61 -12.86 -14.51
CA THR A 299 -10.12 -13.59 -15.69
C THR A 299 -9.55 -14.94 -15.27
N LYS A 300 -10.16 -16.03 -15.78
CA LYS A 300 -9.85 -17.43 -15.45
C LYS A 300 -9.04 -18.13 -16.52
N ASN A 301 -9.14 -17.68 -17.77
CA ASN A 301 -8.35 -18.19 -18.87
C ASN A 301 -8.42 -17.23 -20.06
N TYR A 302 -7.31 -17.04 -20.76
CA TYR A 302 -7.29 -16.28 -22.02
C TYR A 302 -6.07 -16.67 -22.85
N ASN A 303 -6.13 -16.43 -24.16
CA ASN A 303 -4.98 -16.62 -25.03
C ASN A 303 -4.14 -15.33 -25.10
N GLU A 304 -2.99 -15.33 -24.42
CA GLU A 304 -2.10 -14.16 -24.33
C GLU A 304 -1.57 -13.70 -25.69
N GLU A 305 -1.18 -14.64 -26.57
CA GLU A 305 -0.69 -14.33 -27.92
C GLU A 305 -1.78 -13.66 -28.77
N LYS A 306 -2.99 -14.21 -28.73
CA LYS A 306 -4.17 -13.66 -29.41
C LYS A 306 -4.46 -12.23 -28.94
N ILE A 307 -4.53 -12.00 -27.63
CA ILE A 307 -4.76 -10.65 -27.08
C ILE A 307 -3.63 -9.70 -27.46
N SER A 308 -2.37 -10.16 -27.45
CA SER A 308 -1.22 -9.35 -27.82
C SER A 308 -1.32 -8.89 -29.29
N ASN A 309 -1.65 -9.82 -30.20
CA ASN A 309 -1.87 -9.52 -31.62
C ASN A 309 -3.03 -8.53 -31.82
N ILE A 310 -4.12 -8.68 -31.07
CA ILE A 310 -5.24 -7.73 -31.13
C ILE A 310 -4.80 -6.36 -30.61
N ILE A 311 -4.09 -6.28 -29.49
CA ILE A 311 -3.57 -5.01 -28.95
C ILE A 311 -2.64 -4.32 -29.95
N GLU A 312 -1.78 -5.07 -30.64
CA GLU A 312 -0.93 -4.52 -31.70
C GLU A 312 -1.76 -3.98 -32.87
N HIS A 313 -2.74 -4.75 -33.34
CA HIS A 313 -3.69 -4.30 -34.37
C HIS A 313 -4.40 -3.00 -33.97
N LEU A 314 -4.99 -2.96 -32.76
CA LEU A 314 -5.68 -1.79 -32.22
C LEU A 314 -4.76 -0.57 -32.10
N ASN A 315 -3.50 -0.78 -31.70
CA ASN A 315 -2.51 0.28 -31.63
C ASN A 315 -2.12 0.84 -33.00
N ASN A 316 -2.19 0.03 -34.05
CA ASN A 316 -1.86 0.41 -35.43
C ASN A 316 -3.02 1.06 -36.19
N LEU A 317 -4.24 1.09 -35.64
CA LEU A 317 -5.37 1.78 -36.25
C LEU A 317 -5.06 3.26 -36.51
N GLN A 318 -5.36 3.71 -37.74
CA GLN A 318 -5.22 5.10 -38.20
C GLN A 318 -6.59 5.65 -38.66
N PRO A 319 -7.56 5.80 -37.73
CA PRO A 319 -8.89 6.27 -38.11
C PRO A 319 -8.84 7.73 -38.53
N LYS A 320 -9.58 8.04 -39.60
CA LYS A 320 -9.75 9.41 -40.11
C LYS A 320 -11.21 9.89 -40.04
N LYS A 321 -12.13 9.01 -39.68
CA LYS A 321 -13.56 9.30 -39.59
C LYS A 321 -13.91 9.74 -38.18
N GLU A 322 -14.81 10.72 -38.09
CA GLU A 322 -15.43 11.10 -36.82
C GLU A 322 -16.27 9.95 -36.24
N ASN A 323 -16.32 9.89 -34.92
CA ASN A 323 -17.11 8.94 -34.14
C ASN A 323 -17.59 9.61 -32.85
N TYR A 324 -18.40 8.88 -32.07
CA TYR A 324 -18.98 9.40 -30.83
C TYR A 324 -17.94 10.07 -29.90
N VAL A 325 -16.75 9.48 -29.76
CA VAL A 325 -15.73 10.00 -28.84
C VAL A 325 -15.07 11.26 -29.40
N SER A 326 -14.81 11.33 -30.71
CA SER A 326 -14.21 12.52 -31.33
C SER A 326 -15.18 13.69 -31.42
N GLU A 327 -16.44 13.43 -31.73
CA GLU A 327 -17.49 14.45 -31.78
C GLU A 327 -17.78 15.02 -30.38
N ILE A 328 -17.88 14.14 -29.38
CA ILE A 328 -18.22 14.58 -28.03
C ILE A 328 -16.99 15.07 -27.28
N PHE A 329 -15.89 14.33 -27.22
CA PHE A 329 -14.77 14.61 -26.30
C PHE A 329 -13.51 15.16 -26.97
N GLY A 330 -13.46 15.18 -28.31
CA GLY A 330 -12.35 15.72 -29.10
C GLY A 330 -12.20 17.23 -28.93
N GLY A 331 -10.96 17.68 -28.81
CA GLY A 331 -10.62 19.09 -28.56
C GLY A 331 -10.88 19.55 -27.12
N SER A 332 -11.43 18.70 -26.25
CA SER A 332 -11.64 19.00 -24.82
C SER A 332 -10.86 18.07 -23.91
N TYR A 333 -11.29 16.81 -23.79
CA TYR A 333 -10.62 15.82 -22.93
C TYR A 333 -9.43 15.19 -23.64
N PHE A 334 -9.45 15.18 -24.97
CA PHE A 334 -8.42 14.56 -25.81
C PHE A 334 -8.11 15.45 -27.02
N THR A 335 -6.93 15.29 -27.60
CA THR A 335 -6.67 15.74 -28.99
C THR A 335 -7.70 15.12 -29.92
N LYS A 336 -7.95 15.73 -31.09
CA LYS A 336 -8.85 15.13 -32.09
C LYS A 336 -8.38 13.74 -32.52
N GLU A 337 -7.07 13.54 -32.77
CA GLU A 337 -6.56 12.23 -33.20
C GLU A 337 -6.78 11.14 -32.14
N ASN A 338 -6.38 11.38 -30.88
CA ASN A 338 -6.64 10.45 -29.79
C ASN A 338 -8.14 10.16 -29.62
N ALA A 339 -9.01 11.15 -29.72
CA ALA A 339 -10.45 10.93 -29.59
C ALA A 339 -11.00 10.02 -30.71
N GLN A 340 -10.58 10.26 -31.96
CA GLN A 340 -10.91 9.39 -33.10
C GLN A 340 -10.38 7.97 -32.87
N LYS A 341 -9.13 7.84 -32.39
CA LYS A 341 -8.51 6.55 -32.09
C LYS A 341 -9.23 5.78 -30.97
N ILE A 342 -9.57 6.43 -29.87
CA ILE A 342 -10.32 5.81 -28.76
C ILE A 342 -11.64 5.25 -29.28
N GLY A 343 -12.38 6.03 -30.06
CA GLY A 343 -13.66 5.57 -30.62
C GLY A 343 -13.50 4.40 -31.57
N ALA A 344 -12.53 4.45 -32.50
CA ALA A 344 -12.28 3.36 -33.44
C ALA A 344 -11.84 2.07 -32.73
N VAL A 345 -10.95 2.16 -31.74
CA VAL A 345 -10.53 1.00 -30.93
C VAL A 345 -11.74 0.38 -30.23
N ARG A 346 -12.62 1.20 -29.65
CA ARG A 346 -13.79 0.69 -28.95
C ARG A 346 -14.83 0.06 -29.88
N GLU A 347 -15.00 0.59 -31.09
CA GLU A 347 -15.83 -0.02 -32.14
C GLU A 347 -15.26 -1.36 -32.61
N GLU A 348 -13.95 -1.46 -32.80
CA GLU A 348 -13.30 -2.72 -33.19
C GLU A 348 -13.42 -3.78 -32.11
N ILE A 349 -13.22 -3.43 -30.82
CA ILE A 349 -13.45 -4.36 -29.70
C ILE A 349 -14.90 -4.87 -29.70
N GLU A 350 -15.88 -3.99 -29.97
CA GLU A 350 -17.29 -4.40 -30.02
C GLU A 350 -17.57 -5.34 -31.19
N LYS A 351 -16.96 -5.06 -32.34
CA LYS A 351 -17.09 -5.88 -33.54
C LYS A 351 -16.47 -7.27 -33.32
N LEU A 352 -15.23 -7.36 -32.83
CA LEU A 352 -14.57 -8.63 -32.52
C LEU A 352 -15.42 -9.50 -31.59
N CYS A 353 -16.04 -8.89 -30.57
CA CYS A 353 -16.92 -9.62 -29.66
C CYS A 353 -18.20 -10.10 -30.35
N LYS A 354 -18.84 -9.26 -31.16
CA LYS A 354 -20.06 -9.62 -31.91
C LYS A 354 -19.81 -10.71 -32.97
N ASP A 355 -18.64 -10.69 -33.58
CA ASP A 355 -18.23 -11.67 -34.59
C ASP A 355 -17.79 -13.00 -33.94
N GLY A 356 -17.74 -13.08 -32.60
CA GLY A 356 -17.33 -14.27 -31.86
C GLY A 356 -15.81 -14.50 -31.84
N GLU A 357 -15.03 -13.53 -32.32
CA GLU A 357 -13.57 -13.58 -32.36
C GLU A 357 -12.96 -13.40 -30.96
N ILE A 358 -13.65 -12.73 -30.04
CA ILE A 358 -13.26 -12.66 -28.63
C ILE A 358 -14.44 -12.96 -27.71
N ASP A 359 -14.15 -13.60 -26.57
CA ASP A 359 -15.14 -13.82 -25.52
C ASP A 359 -15.28 -12.60 -24.58
N GLN A 360 -16.11 -12.74 -23.54
CA GLN A 360 -16.36 -11.67 -22.58
C GLN A 360 -15.15 -11.38 -21.66
N GLU A 361 -14.34 -12.39 -21.31
CA GLU A 361 -13.13 -12.18 -20.51
C GLU A 361 -12.11 -11.39 -21.33
N GLU A 362 -11.86 -11.83 -22.56
CA GLU A 362 -11.00 -11.16 -23.54
C GLU A 362 -11.46 -9.73 -23.84
N LYS A 363 -12.77 -9.51 -23.97
CA LYS A 363 -13.35 -8.16 -24.07
C LYS A 363 -13.01 -7.31 -22.85
N ASN A 364 -13.17 -7.83 -21.64
CA ASN A 364 -12.84 -7.11 -20.41
C ASN A 364 -11.36 -6.73 -20.35
N ILE A 365 -10.45 -7.61 -20.82
CA ILE A 365 -9.00 -7.34 -20.90
C ILE A 365 -8.73 -6.16 -21.84
N LEU A 366 -9.28 -6.19 -23.06
CA LEU A 366 -9.08 -5.14 -24.07
C LEU A 366 -9.69 -3.81 -23.64
N LEU A 367 -10.89 -3.82 -23.05
CA LEU A 367 -11.52 -2.63 -22.49
C LEU A 367 -10.73 -2.05 -21.32
N THR A 368 -10.20 -2.89 -20.44
CA THR A 368 -9.33 -2.45 -19.35
C THR A 368 -8.06 -1.79 -19.89
N SER A 369 -7.42 -2.38 -20.89
CA SER A 369 -6.27 -1.79 -21.57
C SER A 369 -6.58 -0.40 -22.15
N LEU A 370 -7.71 -0.28 -22.86
CA LEU A 370 -8.19 0.99 -23.41
C LEU A 370 -8.45 2.04 -22.31
N ILE A 371 -9.18 1.66 -21.26
CA ILE A 371 -9.54 2.52 -20.12
C ILE A 371 -8.28 3.09 -19.44
N TYR A 372 -7.24 2.28 -19.26
CA TYR A 372 -5.97 2.73 -18.68
C TYR A 372 -5.13 3.56 -19.66
N ALA A 373 -5.19 3.28 -20.96
CA ALA A 373 -4.56 4.11 -21.98
C ALA A 373 -5.19 5.51 -22.03
N ILE A 374 -6.51 5.60 -21.88
CA ILE A 374 -7.27 6.85 -21.82
C ILE A 374 -6.77 7.74 -20.68
N ASP A 375 -6.49 7.19 -19.50
CA ASP A 375 -5.96 7.97 -18.36
C ASP A 375 -4.65 8.70 -18.68
N LYS A 376 -3.82 8.13 -19.55
CA LYS A 376 -2.51 8.70 -19.92
C LYS A 376 -2.64 9.86 -20.90
N VAL A 377 -3.68 9.85 -21.73
CA VAL A 377 -3.88 10.87 -22.77
C VAL A 377 -4.93 11.92 -22.39
N ALA A 378 -5.69 11.69 -21.32
CA ALA A 378 -6.73 12.61 -20.85
C ALA A 378 -6.16 13.94 -20.34
N ASN A 379 -6.67 15.05 -20.89
CA ASN A 379 -6.32 16.41 -20.50
C ASN A 379 -7.04 16.87 -19.23
N THR A 380 -6.83 16.17 -18.12
CA THR A 380 -7.48 16.42 -16.83
C THR A 380 -6.49 16.49 -15.67
N VAL A 381 -6.96 16.91 -14.48
CA VAL A 381 -6.14 17.04 -13.25
C VAL A 381 -6.17 15.83 -12.31
N GLY A 382 -7.00 14.83 -12.59
CA GLY A 382 -7.07 13.64 -11.73
C GLY A 382 -8.22 12.73 -12.13
N HIS A 383 -9.27 13.37 -12.61
CA HIS A 383 -10.62 12.86 -12.75
C HIS A 383 -11.30 13.59 -13.92
N TYR A 384 -12.46 13.13 -14.34
CA TYR A 384 -13.12 13.57 -15.57
C TYR A 384 -14.24 14.59 -15.33
N GLU A 385 -14.42 15.11 -14.12
CA GLU A 385 -15.42 16.16 -13.85
C GLU A 385 -15.29 17.38 -14.78
N THR A 386 -14.06 17.77 -15.12
CA THR A 386 -13.72 18.86 -16.05
C THR A 386 -12.39 18.58 -16.74
N TYR A 387 -12.09 19.31 -17.82
CA TYR A 387 -10.82 19.26 -18.55
C TYR A 387 -10.06 20.60 -18.46
N ARG A 388 -8.76 20.57 -18.73
CA ARG A 388 -7.91 21.77 -18.73
C ARG A 388 -8.17 22.59 -20.00
N LYS A 389 -8.18 23.92 -19.90
CA LYS A 389 -8.42 24.82 -21.04
C LYS A 389 -7.35 24.72 -22.14
N LYS A 390 -6.08 24.57 -21.73
CA LYS A 390 -4.98 24.32 -22.65
C LYS A 390 -4.81 22.81 -22.81
N LEU A 391 -4.70 22.36 -24.05
CA LEU A 391 -4.51 20.96 -24.39
C LEU A 391 -3.01 20.72 -24.57
N ASP A 392 -2.33 20.49 -23.44
CA ASP A 392 -0.87 20.38 -23.39
C ASP A 392 -0.37 18.93 -23.63
N THR A 393 -1.28 17.95 -23.69
CA THR A 393 -0.93 16.54 -23.83
C THR A 393 -0.59 16.21 -25.29
N ILE A 394 0.68 15.85 -25.54
CA ILE A 394 1.19 15.39 -26.84
C ILE A 394 1.32 13.86 -26.94
N GLN A 395 0.95 13.14 -25.88
CA GLN A 395 1.07 11.68 -25.84
C GLN A 395 -0.01 11.02 -26.71
N SER A 396 0.39 10.13 -27.60
CA SER A 396 -0.53 9.31 -28.39
C SER A 396 -1.09 8.15 -27.56
N LEU A 397 -2.35 7.79 -27.83
CA LEU A 397 -3.00 6.64 -27.22
C LEU A 397 -2.25 5.35 -27.57
N ARG A 398 -1.85 4.61 -26.52
CA ARG A 398 -1.20 3.32 -26.61
C ARG A 398 -1.79 2.34 -25.60
N LEU A 399 -2.37 1.27 -26.10
CA LEU A 399 -2.85 0.13 -25.32
C LEU A 399 -1.66 -0.75 -24.92
N LEU A 400 -1.74 -1.32 -23.71
CA LEU A 400 -0.74 -2.22 -23.14
C LEU A 400 -1.44 -3.49 -22.60
N MET A 401 -0.77 -4.63 -22.69
CA MET A 401 -1.28 -5.89 -22.15
C MET A 401 -1.43 -5.82 -20.62
N PRO A 402 -2.61 -6.08 -20.04
CA PRO A 402 -2.77 -6.26 -18.59
C PRO A 402 -1.94 -7.43 -18.03
N GLY A 403 -1.16 -7.20 -16.98
CA GLY A 403 -0.43 -8.26 -16.26
C GLY A 403 -1.34 -9.03 -15.30
N ILE A 404 -2.07 -10.02 -15.82
CA ILE A 404 -3.10 -10.77 -15.09
C ILE A 404 -2.49 -12.03 -14.47
N ASP A 405 -2.74 -12.26 -13.17
CA ASP A 405 -2.44 -13.53 -12.51
C ASP A 405 -3.68 -14.42 -12.44
N VAL A 406 -3.84 -15.23 -13.49
CA VAL A 406 -4.99 -16.12 -13.67
C VAL A 406 -5.11 -17.16 -12.54
N LYS A 407 -3.98 -17.61 -11.98
CA LYS A 407 -3.96 -18.66 -10.95
C LYS A 407 -4.60 -18.17 -9.65
N ASN A 408 -4.40 -16.91 -9.31
CA ASN A 408 -5.02 -16.32 -8.12
C ASN A 408 -6.52 -16.06 -8.33
N ASN A 409 -6.95 -15.91 -9.58
CA ASN A 409 -8.32 -15.53 -9.89
C ASN A 409 -9.33 -16.67 -9.76
N LEU A 410 -8.91 -17.94 -9.75
CA LEU A 410 -9.81 -19.10 -9.93
C LEU A 410 -11.07 -19.09 -9.03
N ASN A 411 -10.91 -18.75 -7.75
CA ASN A 411 -12.00 -18.80 -6.77
C ASN A 411 -12.70 -17.45 -6.55
N ASN A 412 -12.28 -16.40 -7.25
CA ASN A 412 -12.77 -15.04 -7.04
C ASN A 412 -14.16 -14.81 -7.65
N GLU A 413 -14.83 -13.80 -7.11
CA GLU A 413 -16.11 -13.29 -7.59
C GLU A 413 -16.05 -11.77 -7.71
N VAL A 414 -16.61 -11.25 -8.81
CA VAL A 414 -16.74 -9.81 -9.05
C VAL A 414 -18.19 -9.48 -9.34
N HIS A 415 -18.74 -8.51 -8.60
CA HIS A 415 -20.14 -8.10 -8.63
C HIS A 415 -20.29 -6.63 -9.04
N GLN A 416 -21.44 -6.29 -9.62
CA GLN A 416 -21.83 -4.92 -9.96
C GLN A 416 -23.18 -4.59 -9.32
N LYS A 417 -23.19 -4.42 -8.00
CA LYS A 417 -24.42 -4.18 -7.22
C LYS A 417 -24.23 -3.04 -6.23
N ASP A 418 -25.35 -2.47 -5.78
CA ASP A 418 -25.35 -1.62 -4.58
C ASP A 418 -24.77 -2.43 -3.41
N ALA A 419 -23.76 -1.88 -2.74
CA ALA A 419 -23.01 -2.56 -1.69
C ALA A 419 -23.91 -3.10 -0.57
N ASN A 420 -24.95 -2.34 -0.20
CA ASN A 420 -25.89 -2.76 0.82
C ASN A 420 -26.79 -3.90 0.33
N GLN A 421 -27.11 -3.98 -0.95
CA GLN A 421 -27.85 -5.14 -1.47
C GLN A 421 -26.95 -6.38 -1.45
N LEU A 422 -25.73 -6.27 -1.98
CA LEU A 422 -24.81 -7.40 -2.08
C LEU A 422 -24.43 -7.97 -0.71
N ILE A 423 -24.20 -7.13 0.31
CA ILE A 423 -23.71 -7.60 1.62
C ILE A 423 -24.66 -8.61 2.29
N ARG A 424 -25.96 -8.59 1.94
CA ARG A 424 -26.98 -9.52 2.46
C ARG A 424 -26.86 -10.92 1.85
N GLU A 425 -26.35 -10.98 0.62
CA GLU A 425 -26.25 -12.20 -0.19
C GLU A 425 -24.94 -12.96 0.08
N ILE A 426 -23.87 -12.24 0.45
CA ILE A 426 -22.53 -12.81 0.60
C ILE A 426 -22.13 -13.06 2.05
N ALA A 427 -21.09 -13.86 2.23
CA ALA A 427 -20.36 -14.01 3.49
C ALA A 427 -18.85 -14.03 3.20
N CYS A 428 -18.05 -13.46 4.09
CA CYS A 428 -16.60 -13.43 3.97
C CYS A 428 -15.93 -13.38 5.33
N ASP A 429 -14.67 -13.78 5.44
CA ASP A 429 -13.93 -13.71 6.71
C ASP A 429 -13.49 -12.28 7.03
N VAL A 430 -13.01 -11.55 6.03
CA VAL A 430 -12.55 -10.16 6.14
C VAL A 430 -13.33 -9.28 5.18
N LEU A 431 -14.06 -8.31 5.71
CA LEU A 431 -14.76 -7.28 4.94
C LEU A 431 -14.00 -5.96 5.00
N TYR A 432 -13.55 -5.48 3.85
CA TYR A 432 -12.93 -4.17 3.67
C TYR A 432 -13.92 -3.18 3.05
N ILE A 433 -13.99 -1.99 3.63
CA ILE A 433 -14.97 -0.96 3.29
C ILE A 433 -14.23 0.38 3.08
N ASP A 434 -14.32 0.94 1.88
CA ASP A 434 -13.79 2.26 1.52
C ASP A 434 -14.83 3.01 0.67
N PRO A 435 -15.92 3.48 1.29
CA PRO A 435 -17.05 4.03 0.55
C PRO A 435 -16.70 5.43 0.02
N PRO A 436 -17.40 5.92 -1.02
CA PRO A 436 -17.30 7.33 -1.39
C PRO A 436 -18.00 8.18 -0.32
N TYR A 437 -17.24 8.69 0.64
CA TYR A 437 -17.78 9.30 1.88
C TYR A 437 -17.87 10.83 1.86
N ASN A 438 -17.51 11.49 0.76
CA ASN A 438 -17.71 12.92 0.61
C ASN A 438 -18.84 13.19 -0.40
N SER A 439 -19.20 14.45 -0.63
CA SER A 439 -20.32 14.76 -1.55
C SER A 439 -20.02 14.49 -3.03
N ARG A 440 -18.78 14.14 -3.40
CA ARG A 440 -18.39 13.88 -4.78
C ARG A 440 -18.92 12.51 -5.20
N GLN A 441 -19.84 12.54 -6.15
CA GLN A 441 -20.32 11.34 -6.80
C GLN A 441 -19.25 10.83 -7.77
N TYR A 442 -18.82 9.58 -7.62
CA TYR A 442 -17.82 9.02 -8.52
C TYR A 442 -18.38 8.84 -9.94
N GLY A 443 -19.68 8.55 -10.08
CA GLY A 443 -20.36 8.61 -11.38
C GLY A 443 -20.23 9.97 -12.08
N ASP A 444 -20.24 11.08 -11.34
CA ASP A 444 -19.98 12.41 -11.90
C ASP A 444 -18.50 12.64 -12.26
N SER A 445 -17.59 11.97 -11.55
CA SER A 445 -16.14 12.11 -11.71
C SER A 445 -15.56 11.23 -12.80
N TYR A 446 -16.26 10.14 -13.17
CA TYR A 446 -15.83 9.17 -14.16
C TYR A 446 -16.84 8.92 -15.28
N HIS A 447 -17.88 9.77 -15.40
CA HIS A 447 -18.92 9.65 -16.43
C HIS A 447 -18.38 9.36 -17.85
N LEU A 448 -17.25 9.96 -18.23
CA LEU A 448 -16.66 9.73 -19.54
C LEU A 448 -16.28 8.26 -19.72
N LEU A 449 -15.68 7.66 -18.70
CA LEU A 449 -15.23 6.27 -18.72
C LEU A 449 -16.41 5.30 -18.63
N GLU A 450 -17.49 5.69 -17.95
CA GLU A 450 -18.76 4.94 -17.99
C GLU A 450 -19.28 4.87 -19.43
N ASN A 451 -19.30 5.99 -20.15
CA ASN A 451 -19.71 6.01 -21.56
C ASN A 451 -18.82 5.12 -22.45
N ILE A 452 -17.52 4.98 -22.13
CA ILE A 452 -16.59 4.09 -22.86
C ILE A 452 -16.84 2.63 -22.51
N ALA A 453 -17.10 2.32 -21.23
CA ALA A 453 -17.34 0.97 -20.75
C ALA A 453 -18.66 0.40 -21.30
N THR A 454 -19.78 1.10 -21.05
CA THR A 454 -21.13 0.66 -21.49
C THR A 454 -21.31 0.77 -22.99
N TRP A 455 -20.66 1.77 -23.61
CA TRP A 455 -20.73 2.04 -25.04
C TRP A 455 -22.14 2.33 -25.59
N GLU A 456 -23.04 2.80 -24.73
CA GLU A 456 -24.42 3.19 -25.10
C GLU A 456 -24.50 4.54 -25.84
N LYS A 457 -23.38 5.28 -25.89
CA LYS A 457 -23.25 6.57 -26.57
C LYS A 457 -24.32 7.59 -26.12
N PRO A 458 -24.48 7.84 -24.81
CA PRO A 458 -25.54 8.69 -24.30
C PRO A 458 -25.35 10.16 -24.72
N LYS A 459 -26.45 10.91 -24.73
CA LYS A 459 -26.41 12.38 -24.85
C LYS A 459 -25.70 12.99 -23.64
N VAL A 460 -24.97 14.07 -23.88
CA VAL A 460 -24.20 14.77 -22.85
C VAL A 460 -24.57 16.26 -22.76
N GLU A 461 -24.34 16.85 -21.60
CA GLU A 461 -24.66 18.25 -21.30
C GLU A 461 -23.58 18.97 -20.49
N GLY A 462 -23.65 20.30 -20.51
CA GLY A 462 -22.78 21.18 -19.74
C GLY A 462 -21.32 21.21 -20.21
N ILE A 463 -20.51 22.03 -19.55
CA ILE A 463 -19.10 22.23 -19.92
C ILE A 463 -18.30 20.93 -19.81
N GLY A 464 -18.55 20.13 -18.76
CA GLY A 464 -17.90 18.84 -18.54
C GLY A 464 -18.43 17.70 -19.43
N LYS A 465 -19.43 17.96 -20.29
CA LYS A 465 -19.99 16.94 -21.20
C LYS A 465 -20.44 15.67 -20.45
N LYS A 466 -21.18 15.88 -19.37
CA LYS A 466 -21.68 14.80 -18.50
C LYS A 466 -22.89 14.14 -19.13
N MET A 467 -23.04 12.83 -18.96
CA MET A 467 -24.25 12.10 -19.37
C MET A 467 -25.49 12.74 -18.73
N VAL A 468 -26.54 12.98 -19.53
CA VAL A 468 -27.77 13.65 -19.05
C VAL A 468 -28.45 12.82 -17.96
N ASP A 469 -28.76 11.55 -18.22
CA ASP A 469 -29.32 10.64 -17.22
C ASP A 469 -28.23 9.81 -16.55
N ARG A 470 -27.92 10.15 -15.30
CA ARG A 470 -26.89 9.47 -14.48
C ARG A 470 -27.35 9.23 -13.05
N ALA A 471 -28.67 9.19 -12.82
CA ALA A 471 -29.21 9.03 -11.48
C ALA A 471 -28.83 7.67 -10.87
N HIS A 472 -28.78 6.63 -11.71
CA HIS A 472 -28.41 5.26 -11.34
C HIS A 472 -26.95 5.12 -10.85
N LEU A 473 -26.05 6.05 -11.21
CA LEU A 473 -24.63 6.03 -10.80
C LEU A 473 -24.37 6.71 -9.45
N LYS A 474 -25.42 7.19 -8.75
CA LYS A 474 -25.26 7.92 -7.50
C LYS A 474 -25.18 6.97 -6.31
N SER A 475 -24.15 7.15 -5.48
CA SER A 475 -24.02 6.44 -4.22
C SER A 475 -24.76 7.15 -3.09
N ARG A 476 -25.46 6.38 -2.25
CA ARG A 476 -26.10 6.87 -1.02
C ARG A 476 -25.08 7.39 0.00
N TYR A 477 -23.83 6.93 -0.05
CA TYR A 477 -22.74 7.35 0.83
C TYR A 477 -22.28 8.79 0.58
N CYS A 478 -22.61 9.37 -0.58
CA CYS A 478 -22.35 10.77 -0.88
C CYS A 478 -23.53 11.71 -0.53
N LEU A 479 -24.66 11.15 -0.08
CA LEU A 479 -25.90 11.87 0.23
C LEU A 479 -26.07 12.08 1.75
N LYS A 480 -27.13 12.80 2.15
CA LYS A 480 -27.44 13.04 3.58
C LYS A 480 -27.70 11.73 4.36
N GLY A 481 -28.07 10.66 3.68
CA GLY A 481 -28.36 9.34 4.28
C GLY A 481 -27.14 8.44 4.50
N ALA A 482 -25.91 8.94 4.34
CA ALA A 482 -24.69 8.12 4.40
C ALA A 482 -24.53 7.33 5.71
N VAL A 483 -24.87 7.94 6.86
CA VAL A 483 -24.78 7.27 8.17
C VAL A 483 -25.72 6.07 8.24
N HIS A 484 -26.98 6.22 7.82
CA HIS A 484 -27.96 5.13 7.81
C HIS A 484 -27.59 4.04 6.79
N ALA A 485 -27.03 4.42 5.63
CA ALA A 485 -26.54 3.45 4.66
C ALA A 485 -25.36 2.64 5.24
N PHE A 486 -24.43 3.29 5.93
CA PHE A 486 -23.31 2.60 6.58
C PHE A 486 -23.79 1.68 7.71
N GLU A 487 -24.69 2.13 8.57
CA GLU A 487 -25.32 1.32 9.61
C GLU A 487 -25.99 0.06 9.04
N ASP A 488 -26.81 0.23 7.99
CA ASP A 488 -27.46 -0.87 7.29
C ASP A 488 -26.46 -1.88 6.71
N LEU A 489 -25.35 -1.41 6.14
CA LEU A 489 -24.30 -2.29 5.60
C LEU A 489 -23.67 -3.13 6.72
N ILE A 490 -23.28 -2.48 7.82
CA ILE A 490 -22.59 -3.11 8.95
C ILE A 490 -23.48 -4.13 9.66
N GLN A 491 -24.77 -3.81 9.88
CA GLN A 491 -25.71 -4.70 10.54
C GLN A 491 -25.99 -5.98 9.74
N ASN A 492 -25.95 -5.91 8.41
CA ASN A 492 -26.22 -7.05 7.53
C ASN A 492 -24.96 -7.84 7.13
N ALA A 493 -23.77 -7.40 7.53
CA ALA A 493 -22.50 -8.03 7.16
C ALA A 493 -22.25 -9.37 7.86
N LYS A 494 -22.27 -10.46 7.09
CA LYS A 494 -21.90 -11.81 7.55
C LYS A 494 -20.38 -11.99 7.47
N THR A 495 -19.66 -11.54 8.50
CA THR A 495 -18.19 -11.56 8.53
C THR A 495 -17.59 -11.68 9.91
N LYS A 496 -16.30 -12.02 9.99
CA LYS A 496 -15.52 -12.12 11.25
C LYS A 496 -14.77 -10.83 11.56
N HIS A 497 -14.29 -10.15 10.52
CA HIS A 497 -13.46 -8.95 10.62
C HIS A 497 -13.98 -7.87 9.69
N ILE A 498 -14.11 -6.65 10.18
CA ILE A 498 -14.48 -5.48 9.39
C ILE A 498 -13.34 -4.47 9.46
N LEU A 499 -12.88 -3.98 8.31
CA LEU A 499 -11.93 -2.89 8.18
C LEU A 499 -12.59 -1.76 7.40
N VAL A 500 -12.58 -0.56 7.96
CA VAL A 500 -13.13 0.63 7.30
C VAL A 500 -12.01 1.64 7.13
N SER A 501 -11.61 1.90 5.88
CA SER A 501 -10.68 2.98 5.56
C SER A 501 -11.45 4.28 5.47
N TYR A 502 -10.97 5.29 6.20
CA TYR A 502 -11.62 6.59 6.25
C TYR A 502 -10.63 7.71 6.53
N ASN A 503 -10.73 8.78 5.75
CA ASN A 503 -9.81 9.90 5.81
C ASN A 503 -10.31 10.93 6.81
N ASN A 504 -9.42 11.53 7.60
CA ASN A 504 -9.75 12.71 8.39
C ASN A 504 -9.74 13.96 7.51
N THR A 505 -10.76 14.14 6.67
CA THR A 505 -11.04 15.47 6.10
C THR A 505 -11.80 16.26 7.16
N GLY A 506 -11.06 16.88 8.08
CA GLY A 506 -11.61 17.75 9.13
C GLY A 506 -12.48 18.88 8.56
N GLU A 507 -13.24 19.54 9.44
CA GLU A 507 -14.34 20.49 9.16
C GLU A 507 -14.01 21.73 8.29
N LYS A 508 -12.82 21.84 7.68
CA LYS A 508 -12.33 23.08 7.05
C LYS A 508 -11.77 22.93 5.62
N MET A 509 -12.21 21.94 4.84
CA MET A 509 -11.74 21.78 3.46
C MET A 509 -12.92 21.70 2.49
N ASN A 510 -13.51 22.84 2.10
CA ASN A 510 -14.63 22.99 1.14
C ASN A 510 -15.87 22.10 1.43
N GLU A 511 -17.09 22.65 1.39
CA GLU A 511 -18.33 21.89 1.69
C GLU A 511 -18.46 20.55 0.94
N ARG A 512 -17.84 20.43 -0.25
CA ARG A 512 -17.87 19.22 -1.05
C ARG A 512 -16.95 18.09 -0.59
N SER A 513 -15.86 18.41 0.11
CA SER A 513 -14.82 17.47 0.51
C SER A 513 -14.94 17.05 1.98
N ASN A 514 -15.90 17.60 2.71
CA ASN A 514 -16.22 17.17 4.07
C ASN A 514 -16.76 15.73 4.08
N ALA A 515 -16.26 14.95 5.03
CA ALA A 515 -16.72 13.58 5.28
C ALA A 515 -18.20 13.59 5.73
N LYS A 516 -19.02 12.69 5.20
CA LYS A 516 -20.46 12.59 5.49
C LYS A 516 -20.77 11.77 6.74
N ILE A 517 -19.85 10.90 7.14
CA ILE A 517 -19.97 10.07 8.33
C ILE A 517 -18.92 10.53 9.35
N PRO A 518 -19.32 11.08 10.50
CA PRO A 518 -18.37 11.43 11.56
C PRO A 518 -17.73 10.18 12.18
N ASP A 519 -16.49 10.30 12.66
CA ASP A 519 -15.75 9.16 13.23
C ASP A 519 -16.46 8.51 14.43
N HIS A 520 -17.03 9.34 15.32
CA HIS A 520 -17.77 8.82 16.47
C HIS A 520 -18.95 7.94 16.02
N ARG A 521 -19.61 8.27 14.90
CA ARG A 521 -20.68 7.44 14.33
C ARG A 521 -20.15 6.14 13.74
N ILE A 522 -18.98 6.16 13.07
CA ILE A 522 -18.33 4.94 12.57
C ILE A 522 -18.03 3.99 13.73
N ILE A 523 -17.41 4.51 14.80
CA ILE A 523 -17.06 3.72 15.99
C ILE A 523 -18.30 3.19 16.69
N GLU A 524 -19.33 4.03 16.90
CA GLU A 524 -20.60 3.63 17.52
C GLU A 524 -21.25 2.47 16.77
N ILE A 525 -21.40 2.59 15.45
CA ILE A 525 -22.01 1.55 14.60
C ILE A 525 -21.18 0.25 14.61
N LEU A 526 -19.85 0.34 14.53
CA LEU A 526 -19.00 -0.86 14.58
C LEU A 526 -19.04 -1.55 15.95
N LYS A 527 -19.14 -0.80 17.05
CA LYS A 527 -19.25 -1.35 18.41
C LYS A 527 -20.53 -2.16 18.63
N GLU A 528 -21.57 -1.94 17.83
CA GLU A 528 -22.77 -2.81 17.85
C GLU A 528 -22.48 -4.23 17.35
N ARG A 529 -21.41 -4.42 16.56
CA ARG A 529 -21.01 -5.72 16.01
C ARG A 529 -19.85 -6.36 16.77
N GLY A 530 -19.01 -5.59 17.45
CA GLY A 530 -17.98 -6.16 18.33
C GLY A 530 -16.89 -5.20 18.80
N GLU A 531 -15.68 -5.74 19.02
CA GLU A 531 -14.55 -5.01 19.58
C GLU A 531 -13.87 -4.14 18.51
N VAL A 532 -13.76 -2.84 18.77
CA VAL A 532 -13.24 -1.85 17.80
C VAL A 532 -11.88 -1.30 18.23
N GLU A 533 -10.94 -1.28 17.30
CA GLU A 533 -9.63 -0.64 17.40
C GLU A 533 -9.44 0.34 16.23
N VAL A 534 -8.73 1.44 16.45
CA VAL A 534 -8.48 2.47 15.41
C VAL A 534 -6.99 2.57 15.17
N PHE A 535 -6.59 2.48 13.90
CA PHE A 535 -5.21 2.63 13.45
C PHE A 535 -5.10 3.91 12.63
N GLU A 536 -4.02 4.67 12.81
CA GLU A 536 -3.80 5.92 12.10
C GLU A 536 -2.41 5.96 11.45
N ARG A 537 -2.33 6.59 10.28
CA ARG A 537 -1.07 6.89 9.59
C ARG A 537 -1.11 8.30 9.00
N GLU A 538 -0.05 9.06 9.20
CA GLU A 538 0.10 10.36 8.55
C GLU A 538 0.21 10.20 7.02
N TYR A 539 -0.56 10.98 6.26
CA TYR A 539 -0.64 10.90 4.82
C TYR A 539 -0.62 12.28 4.17
N LYS A 540 0.16 12.47 3.09
CA LYS A 540 0.13 13.71 2.31
C LYS A 540 -1.03 13.65 1.31
N ALA A 541 -2.06 14.47 1.49
CA ALA A 541 -3.18 14.54 0.53
C ALA A 541 -2.76 15.11 -0.82
N PHE A 542 -3.51 14.73 -1.86
CA PHE A 542 -3.37 15.30 -3.19
C PHE A 542 -3.98 16.72 -3.22
N THR A 543 -3.15 17.75 -3.37
CA THR A 543 -3.61 19.15 -3.45
C THR A 543 -3.51 19.67 -4.88
N THR A 544 -4.50 20.45 -5.33
CA THR A 544 -4.54 21.09 -6.66
C THR A 544 -3.91 22.49 -6.67
N GLY A 545 -3.01 22.78 -5.72
CA GLY A 545 -2.15 23.96 -5.76
C GLY A 545 -2.69 25.26 -5.14
N LYS A 546 -3.62 25.21 -4.18
CA LYS A 546 -4.05 26.43 -3.43
C LYS A 546 -4.24 26.28 -1.91
N SER A 547 -3.83 25.17 -1.31
CA SER A 547 -3.90 25.02 0.16
C SER A 547 -2.77 24.15 0.69
N GLU A 548 -1.93 24.75 1.54
CA GLU A 548 -1.06 24.02 2.45
C GLU A 548 -1.92 23.49 3.61
N ALA A 549 -2.53 22.33 3.41
CA ALA A 549 -3.22 21.64 4.50
C ALA A 549 -2.21 20.77 5.27
N LEU A 550 -1.83 21.22 6.46
CA LEU A 550 -1.14 20.41 7.47
C LEU A 550 -2.10 19.29 7.96
N GLY A 551 -1.64 18.04 7.93
CA GLY A 551 -2.19 16.94 8.75
C GLY A 551 -3.39 16.18 8.19
N HIS A 552 -3.30 15.57 7.01
CA HIS A 552 -4.27 14.53 6.62
C HIS A 552 -3.85 13.19 7.22
N THR A 553 -4.67 12.62 8.10
CA THR A 553 -4.48 11.25 8.60
C THR A 553 -5.41 10.29 7.87
N GLU A 554 -4.84 9.20 7.39
CA GLU A 554 -5.57 8.04 6.90
C GLU A 554 -5.79 7.10 8.07
N ARG A 555 -7.03 6.69 8.29
CA ARG A 555 -7.41 5.87 9.44
C ARG A 555 -8.10 4.61 8.98
N VAL A 556 -7.81 3.53 9.69
CA VAL A 556 -8.46 2.25 9.50
C VAL A 556 -9.15 1.88 10.81
N PHE A 557 -10.47 1.83 10.78
CA PHE A 557 -11.29 1.35 11.88
C PHE A 557 -11.42 -0.16 11.72
N TYR A 558 -10.84 -0.92 12.64
CA TYR A 558 -10.92 -2.36 12.69
C TYR A 558 -11.99 -2.77 13.70
N CYS A 559 -12.85 -3.71 13.33
CA CYS A 559 -13.82 -4.34 14.22
C CYS A 559 -13.68 -5.86 14.16
N LYS A 560 -13.40 -6.48 15.30
CA LYS A 560 -13.53 -7.93 15.49
C LYS A 560 -14.97 -8.23 15.87
N VAL A 561 -15.70 -8.93 15.00
CA VAL A 561 -17.11 -9.23 15.23
C VAL A 561 -17.24 -10.24 16.39
N THR A 562 -17.97 -9.86 17.43
CA THR A 562 -18.19 -10.66 18.64
C THR A 562 -19.70 -10.83 18.84
N GLY A 563 -20.33 -11.66 18.02
CA GLY A 563 -21.78 -11.88 18.03
C GLY A 563 -22.19 -12.83 16.91
N LYS A 564 -23.38 -13.45 17.03
CA LYS A 564 -23.93 -14.39 16.03
C LYS A 564 -24.27 -13.72 14.70
#